data_AF-A0A8W8KID3-F1
#
_entry.id   AF-A0A8W8KID3-F1
#
_cell.length_a   1.000
_cell.length_b   1.000
_cell.length_c   1.000
_cell.angle_alpha   90.00
_cell.angle_beta   90.00
_cell.angle_gamma   90.00
#
_symmetry.space_group_name_H-M   'P 1'
#
loop_
_entity.id
_entity.type
_entity.pdbx_description
1 polymer ?
#
loop_
_entity_poly.entity_id
_entity_poly.type
_entity_poly.pdbx_seq_one_letter_code
_entity_poly.pdbx_strand_id
1 'polypeptide(L)'
;MAEGRDPFVRVQYNYSREIEQLDITVILENGITYKVLVKQLPYTREELDICSKFTYSNRSIKKTVTVKCNRPLQGKYIEIVASSPAETTLKVFEIERFECANGTYGGNCSKICSDGCNKQCDKNTGDCICKGSRWGNLCNQTCPSSCDKNTCNSNTGACIRDTGYCEKCKIGYMGDVCNQSCPDHCVHCDQNGYKCLTCVNKRNQTCAYGCEDGWFGELCDDKCSAAVLNCVQCFLTDNAPVCTHCADRWYLMDTNCIKCPENCSLCVSSEECLECKNTFYYGKTCNLTCNTACINKTCDITGICEHGCDNSKYGKECDKECMKHCKTCLNSTMCLECEDGYFGKSCTMCPKCCDGCIRDHGCPIGSRSCTSLVVYLGTQFSVSSLSSTECPYLNSYLCQKPNPAPSSQLRALTPTHYLRVCSNNSQR
;
A
#
# COMPACT_ATOMS: atom_id res chain seq x y z
N MET A 1 56.37 76.37 34.57
CA MET A 1 56.71 75.09 33.93
C MET A 1 55.48 74.20 34.07
N ALA A 2 54.66 74.08 33.02
CA ALA A 2 53.45 73.27 33.07
C ALA A 2 53.87 71.79 33.05
N GLU A 3 53.54 71.04 34.09
CA GLU A 3 53.63 69.58 34.08
C GLU A 3 52.74 69.06 32.94
N GLY A 4 53.37 68.58 31.88
CA GLY A 4 52.67 68.04 30.70
C GLY A 4 51.83 66.84 31.11
N ARG A 5 50.50 66.95 30.98
CA ARG A 5 49.61 65.80 31.16
C ARG A 5 49.85 64.80 30.03
N ASP A 6 49.91 63.50 30.37
CA ASP A 6 49.98 62.41 29.40
C ASP A 6 48.94 62.57 28.28
N PRO A 7 49.36 62.59 26.99
CA PRO A 7 48.42 62.68 25.88
C PRO A 7 47.54 61.43 25.84
N PHE A 8 46.24 61.65 25.61
CA PHE A 8 45.27 60.57 25.56
C PHE A 8 44.23 60.76 24.47
N VAL A 9 43.70 59.65 23.98
CA VAL A 9 42.52 59.59 23.11
C VAL A 9 41.45 58.81 23.85
N ARG A 10 40.21 59.27 23.78
CA ARG A 10 39.06 58.60 24.39
C ARG A 10 37.95 58.43 23.38
N VAL A 11 37.41 57.22 23.30
CA VAL A 11 36.22 56.88 22.51
C VAL A 11 35.11 56.48 23.46
N GLN A 12 33.89 56.90 23.15
CA GLN A 12 32.69 56.61 23.92
C GLN A 12 31.73 55.76 23.09
N TYR A 13 31.25 54.66 23.66
CA TYR A 13 30.15 53.88 23.10
C TYR A 13 28.79 54.40 23.59
N ASN A 14 27.73 54.12 22.82
CA ASN A 14 26.35 54.42 23.23
C ASN A 14 25.94 53.63 24.48
N TYR A 15 26.40 52.39 24.61
CA TYR A 15 26.12 51.48 25.73
C TYR A 15 27.40 50.80 26.20
N SER A 16 27.39 50.32 27.46
CA SER A 16 28.51 49.54 28.00
C SER A 16 28.70 48.26 27.20
N ARG A 17 29.95 47.91 26.90
CA ARG A 17 30.32 46.70 26.18
C ARG A 17 31.40 45.95 26.92
N GLU A 18 31.37 44.64 26.78
CA GLU A 18 32.47 43.78 27.19
C GLU A 18 33.55 43.75 26.11
N ILE A 19 34.77 44.07 26.52
CA ILE A 19 35.96 44.19 25.69
C ILE A 19 37.01 43.21 26.20
N GLU A 20 37.37 42.26 25.35
CA GLU A 20 38.44 41.29 25.59
C GLU A 20 39.66 41.56 24.71
N GLN A 21 39.44 42.13 23.52
CA GLN A 21 40.48 42.39 22.54
C GLN A 21 40.10 43.58 21.64
N LEU A 22 41.11 44.40 21.32
CA LEU A 22 41.02 45.57 20.46
C LEU A 22 42.16 45.56 19.45
N ASP A 23 41.92 46.01 18.23
CA ASP A 23 42.96 46.33 17.26
C ASP A 23 43.08 47.85 17.15
N ILE A 24 44.27 48.37 17.44
CA ILE A 24 44.52 49.81 17.55
C ILE A 24 45.58 50.20 16.53
N THR A 25 45.21 51.03 15.56
CA THR A 25 46.14 51.62 14.59
C THR A 25 46.70 52.93 15.15
N VAL A 26 47.97 52.94 15.56
CA VAL A 26 48.61 54.07 16.28
C VAL A 26 50.04 54.29 15.79
N ILE A 27 50.57 55.51 15.92
CA ILE A 27 52.02 55.76 15.80
C ILE A 27 52.69 55.39 17.13
N LEU A 28 53.54 54.37 17.08
CA LEU A 28 54.35 53.95 18.21
C LEU A 28 55.69 54.69 18.18
N GLU A 29 56.12 55.22 19.32
CA GLU A 29 57.38 55.94 19.49
C GLU A 29 58.30 55.22 20.47
N ASN A 30 59.62 55.29 20.21
CA ASN A 30 60.62 54.58 21.00
C ASN A 30 60.62 55.07 22.46
N GLY A 31 60.62 54.13 23.41
CA GLY A 31 60.62 54.39 24.85
C GLY A 31 59.26 54.75 25.44
N ILE A 32 58.19 54.83 24.64
CA ILE A 32 56.87 55.25 25.13
C ILE A 32 56.06 54.07 25.63
N THR A 33 55.42 54.28 26.79
CA THR A 33 54.50 53.31 27.39
C THR A 33 53.07 53.71 27.08
N TYR A 34 52.32 52.79 26.47
CA TYR A 34 50.92 52.94 26.13
C TYR A 34 50.07 52.14 27.11
N LYS A 35 49.03 52.76 27.65
CA LYS A 35 48.02 52.13 28.50
C LYS A 35 46.67 52.19 27.77
N VAL A 36 46.00 51.05 27.67
CA VAL A 36 44.65 50.93 27.12
C VAL A 36 43.72 50.62 28.27
N LEU A 37 42.75 51.50 28.52
CA LEU A 37 41.77 51.38 29.59
C LEU A 37 40.38 51.17 29.01
N VAL A 38 39.60 50.30 29.66
CA VAL A 38 38.18 50.09 29.39
C VAL A 38 37.43 50.47 30.67
N LYS A 39 36.60 51.51 30.60
CA LYS A 39 36.09 52.21 31.80
C LYS A 39 34.60 52.43 31.73
N GLN A 40 33.93 52.35 32.87
CA GLN A 40 32.51 52.68 32.97
C GLN A 40 32.25 54.18 32.98
N LEU A 41 33.11 54.94 33.67
CA LEU A 41 33.02 56.40 33.81
C LEU A 41 34.17 57.09 33.05
N PRO A 42 33.97 58.31 32.54
CA PRO A 42 34.97 58.98 31.72
C PRO A 42 36.23 59.37 32.49
N TYR A 43 36.12 59.67 33.80
CA TYR A 43 37.20 60.29 34.59
C TYR A 43 38.01 59.31 35.45
N THR A 44 37.59 58.06 35.59
CA THR A 44 38.34 57.06 36.37
C THR A 44 39.61 56.67 35.61
N ARG A 45 40.69 56.34 36.33
CA ARG A 45 41.91 55.71 35.78
C ARG A 45 42.41 54.72 36.83
N GLU A 46 41.58 53.73 37.12
CA GLU A 46 41.90 52.71 38.11
C GLU A 46 42.79 51.63 37.49
N GLU A 47 43.59 50.96 38.32
CA GLU A 47 44.47 49.88 37.86
C GLU A 47 43.67 48.68 37.33
N LEU A 48 42.44 48.48 37.86
CA LEU A 48 41.50 47.45 37.45
C LEU A 48 40.86 47.69 36.07
N ASP A 49 40.87 48.94 35.59
CA ASP A 49 40.35 49.37 34.30
C ASP A 49 41.37 49.15 33.16
N ILE A 50 42.62 48.84 33.49
CA ILE A 50 43.68 48.64 32.50
C ILE A 50 43.44 47.31 31.79
N CYS A 51 43.01 47.39 30.54
CA CYS A 51 42.94 46.25 29.63
C CYS A 51 44.36 45.74 29.36
N SER A 52 45.26 46.65 28.94
CA SER A 52 46.64 46.29 28.63
C SER A 52 47.58 47.48 28.79
N LYS A 53 48.86 47.18 29.01
CA LYS A 53 49.95 48.14 29.13
C LYS A 53 51.18 47.58 28.43
N PHE A 54 51.76 48.34 27.51
CA PHE A 54 52.96 47.92 26.78
C PHE A 54 53.89 49.09 26.50
N THR A 55 55.19 48.81 26.40
CA THR A 55 56.22 49.80 26.07
C THR A 55 56.82 49.45 24.71
N TYR A 56 56.96 50.44 23.83
CA TYR A 56 57.55 50.24 22.51
C TYR A 56 59.00 50.70 22.51
N SER A 57 59.95 49.84 22.14
CA SER A 57 61.40 50.12 22.24
C SER A 57 62.12 50.06 20.88
N ASN A 58 61.44 50.43 19.80
CA ASN A 58 61.97 50.33 18.44
C ASN A 58 61.74 51.62 17.64
N ARG A 59 62.18 51.70 16.38
CA ARG A 59 62.00 52.88 15.52
C ARG A 59 60.52 53.25 15.39
N SER A 60 60.23 54.54 15.42
CA SER A 60 58.86 55.04 15.36
C SER A 60 58.15 54.57 14.09
N ILE A 61 56.96 53.97 14.24
CA ILE A 61 56.23 53.33 13.14
C ILE A 61 54.72 53.47 13.33
N LYS A 62 53.98 53.64 12.24
CA LYS A 62 52.53 53.45 12.21
C LYS A 62 52.23 51.96 12.09
N LYS A 63 51.54 51.37 13.06
CA LYS A 63 51.21 49.94 13.06
C LYS A 63 49.87 49.69 13.75
N THR A 64 49.15 48.66 13.29
CA THR A 64 48.01 48.10 14.01
C THR A 64 48.52 47.12 15.06
N VAL A 65 48.19 47.39 16.32
CA VAL A 65 48.55 46.56 17.47
C VAL A 65 47.30 45.88 18.00
N THR A 66 47.33 44.56 18.06
CA THR A 66 46.32 43.76 18.73
C THR A 66 46.57 43.77 20.23
N VAL A 67 45.63 44.36 20.96
CA VAL A 67 45.65 44.50 22.40
C VAL A 67 44.66 43.50 23.00
N LYS A 68 45.18 42.50 23.72
CA LYS A 68 44.37 41.55 24.50
C LYS A 68 44.30 42.02 25.95
N CYS A 69 43.09 42.08 26.50
CA CYS A 69 42.88 42.37 27.90
C CYS A 69 43.25 41.14 28.76
N ASN A 70 43.80 41.37 29.94
CA ASN A 70 44.12 40.26 30.86
C ASN A 70 42.87 39.50 31.35
N ARG A 71 41.69 40.16 31.28
CA ARG A 71 40.36 39.62 31.54
C ARG A 71 39.33 40.43 30.74
N PRO A 72 38.11 39.89 30.51
CA PRO A 72 37.03 40.66 29.91
C PRO A 72 36.70 41.87 30.78
N LEU A 73 36.72 43.07 30.20
CA LEU A 73 36.37 44.31 30.90
C LEU A 73 35.09 44.90 30.33
N GLN A 74 34.14 45.21 31.20
CA GLN A 74 32.90 45.92 30.87
C GLN A 74 33.12 47.42 31.00
N GLY A 75 32.84 48.18 29.94
CA GLY A 75 32.92 49.64 30.00
C GLY A 75 32.24 50.35 28.84
N LYS A 76 31.96 51.64 29.06
CA LYS A 76 31.39 52.56 28.07
C LYS A 76 32.46 53.38 27.34
N TYR A 77 33.66 53.48 27.91
CA TYR A 77 34.76 54.29 27.38
C TYR A 77 36.01 53.45 27.13
N ILE A 78 36.65 53.65 25.98
CA ILE A 78 38.02 53.19 25.72
C ILE A 78 38.92 54.42 25.80
N GLU A 79 39.96 54.37 26.62
CA GLU A 79 40.96 55.44 26.73
C GLU A 79 42.36 54.89 26.49
N ILE A 80 43.08 55.50 25.55
CA ILE A 80 44.48 55.18 25.26
C ILE A 80 45.32 56.34 25.77
N VAL A 81 46.27 56.04 26.65
CA VAL A 81 47.17 57.03 27.27
C VAL A 81 48.60 56.67 26.91
N ALA A 82 49.36 57.62 26.38
CA ALA A 82 50.81 57.48 26.19
C ALA A 82 51.53 58.23 27.33
N SER A 83 52.50 57.58 27.97
CA SER A 83 53.35 58.22 28.97
C SER A 83 54.12 59.36 28.31
N SER A 84 54.06 60.56 28.91
CA SER A 84 54.58 61.81 28.34
C SER A 84 56.00 62.15 28.81
N PRO A 85 57.05 61.86 28.01
CA PRO A 85 58.15 62.79 27.88
C PRO A 85 57.66 64.04 27.13
N ALA A 86 58.23 65.21 27.47
CA ALA A 86 57.73 66.57 27.19
C ALA A 86 57.42 66.94 25.70
N GLU A 87 57.55 66.02 24.74
CA GLU A 87 57.34 66.26 23.30
C GLU A 87 56.48 65.19 22.58
N THR A 88 55.91 64.21 23.28
CA THR A 88 55.16 63.14 22.60
C THR A 88 53.77 63.60 22.14
N THR A 89 53.38 63.17 20.93
CA THR A 89 52.02 63.38 20.41
C THR A 89 51.37 62.02 20.14
N LEU A 90 50.28 61.72 20.83
CA LEU A 90 49.53 60.48 20.59
C LEU A 90 48.71 60.61 19.30
N LYS A 91 49.04 59.80 18.28
CA LYS A 91 48.32 59.75 17.00
C LYS A 91 47.67 58.39 16.80
N VAL A 92 46.38 58.30 17.10
CA VAL A 92 45.53 57.11 16.88
C VAL A 92 44.68 57.35 15.63
N PHE A 93 44.63 56.37 14.75
CA PHE A 93 43.88 56.44 13.49
C PHE A 93 42.59 55.63 13.55
N GLU A 94 42.62 54.46 14.17
CA GLU A 94 41.50 53.51 14.17
C GLU A 94 41.54 52.66 15.44
N ILE A 95 40.36 52.37 15.99
CA ILE A 95 40.16 51.46 17.12
C ILE A 95 39.03 50.52 16.71
N GLU A 96 39.39 49.28 16.40
CA GLU A 96 38.44 48.22 16.03
C GLU A 96 38.27 47.26 17.20
N ARG A 97 37.03 46.84 17.44
CA ARG A 97 36.77 45.72 18.35
C ARG A 97 37.08 44.44 17.58
N PHE A 98 37.88 43.56 18.18
CA PHE A 98 38.13 42.27 17.57
C PHE A 98 36.85 41.41 17.63
N GLU A 99 36.29 41.11 16.47
CA GLU A 99 35.17 40.18 16.32
C GLU A 99 35.46 39.23 15.17
N CYS A 100 35.16 37.96 15.36
CA CYS A 100 35.29 36.97 14.29
C CYS A 100 34.33 37.26 13.13
N ALA A 101 34.79 36.97 11.92
CA ALA A 101 33.96 36.97 10.73
C ALA A 101 32.89 35.87 10.84
N ASN A 102 31.76 36.07 10.17
CA ASN A 102 30.68 35.07 10.14
C ASN A 102 31.22 33.69 9.72
N GLY A 103 30.83 32.66 10.45
CA GLY A 103 31.32 31.29 10.23
C GLY A 103 32.59 30.94 11.00
N THR A 104 33.18 31.85 11.80
CA THR A 104 34.33 31.56 12.67
C THR A 104 34.10 32.04 14.10
N TYR A 105 34.75 31.39 15.07
CA TYR A 105 34.64 31.70 16.49
C TYR A 105 35.93 31.43 17.28
N GLY A 106 35.97 31.91 18.52
CA GLY A 106 37.07 31.74 19.48
C GLY A 106 38.09 32.88 19.46
N GLY A 107 39.00 32.90 20.43
CA GLY A 107 39.90 34.05 20.69
C GLY A 107 40.94 34.41 19.61
N ASN A 108 40.98 33.67 18.50
CA ASN A 108 41.77 33.97 17.31
C ASN A 108 41.00 33.69 16.00
N CYS A 109 39.69 33.42 16.10
CA CYS A 109 38.83 33.07 14.97
C CYS A 109 39.31 31.88 14.12
N SER A 110 40.13 30.98 14.68
CA SER A 110 40.62 29.81 13.94
C SER A 110 39.63 28.65 13.94
N LYS A 111 38.59 28.69 14.79
CA LYS A 111 37.56 27.65 14.83
C LYS A 111 36.44 28.02 13.87
N ILE A 112 35.96 27.05 13.12
CA ILE A 112 34.89 27.23 12.12
C ILE A 112 33.56 26.81 12.77
N CYS A 113 32.51 27.61 12.62
CA CYS A 113 31.16 27.24 13.04
C CYS A 113 30.75 25.93 12.39
N SER A 114 30.07 25.05 13.13
CA SER A 114 29.59 23.78 12.56
C SER A 114 28.67 23.99 11.35
N ASP A 115 28.72 23.07 10.38
CA ASP A 115 27.76 23.03 9.26
C ASP A 115 26.31 22.87 9.76
N GLY A 116 26.13 22.36 10.98
CA GLY A 116 24.84 22.29 11.67
C GLY A 116 24.25 23.64 12.06
N CYS A 117 25.01 24.74 11.98
CA CYS A 117 24.66 26.06 12.51
C CYS A 117 24.15 27.08 11.46
N ASN A 118 23.79 26.69 10.23
CA ASN A 118 23.52 27.65 9.12
C ASN A 118 24.65 28.71 8.94
N LYS A 119 25.88 28.40 9.35
CA LYS A 119 27.06 29.30 9.40
C LYS A 119 26.91 30.53 10.32
N GLN A 120 25.95 30.53 11.25
CA GLN A 120 25.81 31.54 12.30
C GLN A 120 25.99 30.88 13.66
N CYS A 121 27.09 31.20 14.33
CA CYS A 121 27.35 30.78 15.70
C CYS A 121 27.87 31.95 16.52
N ASP A 122 27.75 31.85 17.83
CA ASP A 122 28.30 32.81 18.78
C ASP A 122 29.81 32.95 18.56
N LYS A 123 30.28 34.18 18.39
CA LYS A 123 31.67 34.46 17.97
C LYS A 123 32.71 34.06 19.02
N ASN A 124 32.30 33.88 20.27
CA ASN A 124 33.20 33.56 21.37
C ASN A 124 33.15 32.05 21.69
N THR A 125 31.95 31.51 21.85
CA THR A 125 31.70 30.14 22.33
C THR A 125 31.49 29.13 21.20
N GLY A 126 31.06 29.59 20.03
CA GLY A 126 30.67 28.73 18.91
C GLY A 126 29.26 28.13 19.02
N ASP A 127 28.51 28.50 20.07
CA ASP A 127 27.14 28.03 20.29
C ASP A 127 26.18 28.54 19.20
N CYS A 128 25.20 27.73 18.81
CA CYS A 128 24.29 28.08 17.73
C CYS A 128 22.93 27.36 17.83
N ILE A 129 21.96 27.86 17.06
CA ILE A 129 20.69 27.15 16.88
C ILE A 129 20.87 26.09 15.80
N CYS A 130 20.67 24.83 16.16
CA CYS A 130 20.85 23.72 15.23
C CYS A 130 19.82 23.72 14.11
N LYS A 131 20.30 23.39 12.90
CA LYS A 131 19.46 22.93 11.81
C LYS A 131 18.72 21.66 12.24
N GLY A 132 17.50 21.48 11.72
CA GLY A 132 16.68 20.30 12.00
C GLY A 132 17.47 18.99 11.85
N SER A 133 17.21 18.02 12.74
CA SER A 133 17.92 16.73 12.87
C SER A 133 19.34 16.78 13.47
N ARG A 134 19.77 17.89 14.07
CA ARG A 134 21.04 17.99 14.80
C ARG A 134 20.85 18.52 16.22
N TRP A 135 21.77 18.16 17.12
CA TRP A 135 21.74 18.56 18.54
C TRP A 135 23.16 18.78 19.12
N GLY A 136 23.20 19.27 20.36
CA GLY A 136 24.38 19.73 21.08
C GLY A 136 24.65 21.23 20.86
N ASN A 137 25.42 21.84 21.75
CA ASN A 137 25.83 23.26 21.68
C ASN A 137 26.52 23.64 20.36
N LEU A 138 27.27 22.72 19.77
CA LEU A 138 27.93 22.94 18.47
C LEU A 138 27.19 22.27 17.30
N CYS A 139 26.01 21.68 17.52
CA CYS A 139 25.21 21.01 16.48
C CYS A 139 25.96 19.95 15.65
N ASN A 140 26.93 19.29 16.29
CA ASN A 140 27.75 18.26 15.66
C ASN A 140 27.13 16.86 15.77
N GLN A 141 26.15 16.69 16.66
CA GLN A 141 25.45 15.43 16.83
C GLN A 141 24.22 15.37 15.93
N THR A 142 23.88 14.18 15.45
CA THR A 142 22.67 13.95 14.65
C THR A 142 21.59 13.33 15.52
N CYS A 143 20.34 13.75 15.39
CA CYS A 143 19.23 13.12 16.08
C CYS A 143 19.05 11.67 15.59
N PRO A 144 18.66 10.74 16.48
CA PRO A 144 18.32 9.37 16.07
C PRO A 144 17.25 9.35 14.97
N SER A 145 17.41 8.46 13.99
CA SER A 145 16.51 8.35 12.84
C SER A 145 15.10 7.88 13.21
N SER A 146 14.96 7.23 14.37
CA SER A 146 13.72 6.69 14.91
C SER A 146 12.90 7.70 15.71
N CYS A 147 13.36 8.94 15.83
CA CYS A 147 12.58 10.01 16.43
C CYS A 147 11.50 10.49 15.44
N ASP A 148 10.31 10.75 15.96
CA ASP A 148 9.18 11.16 15.12
C ASP A 148 9.39 12.60 14.62
N LYS A 149 9.27 12.78 13.30
CA LYS A 149 9.56 14.04 12.61
C LYS A 149 8.53 15.14 12.90
N ASN A 150 7.33 14.76 13.33
CA ASN A 150 6.19 15.66 13.54
C ASN A 150 6.02 16.13 15.00
N THR A 151 6.80 15.56 15.94
CA THR A 151 6.65 15.84 17.37
C THR A 151 8.00 16.10 18.03
N CYS A 152 8.71 17.05 17.46
CA CYS A 152 9.96 17.55 17.99
C CYS A 152 9.81 19.07 18.08
N ASN A 153 10.30 19.70 19.18
CA ASN A 153 10.15 21.12 19.55
C ASN A 153 9.44 21.96 18.48
N SER A 154 8.25 22.49 18.81
CA SER A 154 7.26 23.13 17.92
C SER A 154 7.80 24.20 16.95
N ASN A 155 9.05 24.63 17.08
CA ASN A 155 9.73 25.56 16.18
C ASN A 155 10.72 24.91 15.17
N THR A 156 11.13 23.65 15.35
CA THR A 156 12.28 23.07 14.59
C THR A 156 12.12 21.61 14.15
N GLY A 157 11.24 20.81 14.76
CA GLY A 157 11.12 19.40 14.38
C GLY A 157 12.38 18.55 14.70
N ALA A 158 13.23 18.98 15.65
CA ALA A 158 14.42 18.23 16.12
C ALA A 158 14.36 17.75 17.59
N CYS A 159 15.12 16.70 17.91
CA CYS A 159 15.37 16.21 19.27
C CYS A 159 15.85 17.34 20.20
N ILE A 160 15.63 17.20 21.51
CA ILE A 160 15.97 18.23 22.51
C ILE A 160 17.43 18.64 22.34
N ARG A 161 17.66 19.92 22.03
CA ARG A 161 18.98 20.47 21.66
C ARG A 161 20.08 20.10 22.65
N ASP A 162 19.79 20.13 23.94
CA ASP A 162 20.80 20.01 25.00
C ASP A 162 21.11 18.55 25.38
N THR A 163 20.17 17.62 25.17
CA THR A 163 20.28 16.22 25.62
C THR A 163 20.25 15.20 24.47
N GLY A 164 19.78 15.58 23.30
CA GLY A 164 19.53 14.67 22.17
C GLY A 164 18.29 13.80 22.33
N TYR A 165 17.48 14.04 23.37
CA TYR A 165 16.31 13.23 23.69
C TYR A 165 15.13 13.53 22.78
N CYS A 166 14.29 12.54 22.54
CA CYS A 166 13.16 12.63 21.63
C CYS A 166 11.85 12.74 22.41
N GLU A 167 11.06 13.78 22.12
CA GLU A 167 9.74 13.97 22.74
C GLU A 167 8.76 12.85 22.35
N LYS A 168 8.90 12.29 21.14
CA LYS A 168 8.23 11.06 20.71
C LYS A 168 9.09 10.23 19.76
N CYS A 169 8.95 8.92 19.89
CA CYS A 169 9.50 7.95 18.97
C CYS A 169 8.52 7.63 17.85
N LYS A 170 9.05 7.22 16.69
CA LYS A 170 8.26 6.59 15.64
C LYS A 170 7.61 5.32 16.18
N ILE A 171 6.50 4.93 15.57
CA ILE A 171 5.80 3.67 15.86
C ILE A 171 6.80 2.50 15.80
N GLY A 172 6.76 1.62 16.81
CA GLY A 172 7.68 0.50 16.96
C GLY A 172 9.01 0.80 17.69
N TYR A 173 9.24 2.03 18.17
CA TYR A 173 10.48 2.42 18.88
C TYR A 173 10.20 3.08 20.25
N MET A 174 11.13 2.93 21.19
CA MET A 174 11.07 3.42 22.58
C MET A 174 12.44 3.92 23.10
N GLY A 175 12.43 4.44 24.33
CA GLY A 175 13.59 5.00 25.03
C GLY A 175 13.74 6.50 24.80
N ASP A 176 14.49 7.16 25.67
CA ASP A 176 14.74 8.62 25.61
C ASP A 176 15.32 9.09 24.27
N VAL A 177 15.97 8.18 23.53
CA VAL A 177 16.59 8.42 22.22
C VAL A 177 16.04 7.51 21.11
N CYS A 178 14.93 6.81 21.34
CA CYS A 178 14.24 5.99 20.33
C CYS A 178 15.09 4.89 19.65
N ASN A 179 16.15 4.41 20.30
CA ASN A 179 17.06 3.40 19.73
C ASN A 179 16.67 1.95 20.08
N GLN A 180 15.67 1.78 20.92
CA GLN A 180 15.17 0.47 21.32
C GLN A 180 13.87 0.20 20.55
N SER A 181 13.67 -1.03 20.11
CA SER A 181 12.41 -1.47 19.51
C SER A 181 11.38 -1.74 20.61
N CYS A 182 10.08 -1.59 20.31
CA CYS A 182 9.01 -2.04 21.20
C CYS A 182 9.17 -3.53 21.55
N PRO A 183 8.59 -4.01 22.67
CA PRO A 183 8.57 -5.44 22.99
C PRO A 183 7.89 -6.24 21.87
N ASP A 184 8.14 -7.55 21.82
CA ASP A 184 7.56 -8.41 20.77
C ASP A 184 6.02 -8.29 20.75
N HIS A 185 5.44 -8.31 19.55
CA HIS A 185 4.01 -8.16 19.30
C HIS A 185 3.39 -6.83 19.76
N CYS A 186 4.21 -5.85 20.18
CA CYS A 186 3.77 -4.51 20.55
C CYS A 186 4.02 -3.52 19.40
N VAL A 187 2.93 -3.03 18.80
CA VAL A 187 2.95 -2.01 17.74
C VAL A 187 3.20 -0.61 18.30
N HIS A 188 2.64 -0.32 19.48
CA HIS A 188 2.74 0.97 20.14
C HIS A 188 3.24 0.82 21.58
N CYS A 189 4.38 1.39 21.91
CA CYS A 189 4.94 1.39 23.26
C CYS A 189 5.21 2.82 23.76
N ASP A 190 5.25 3.02 25.08
CA ASP A 190 5.67 4.28 25.68
C ASP A 190 7.20 4.48 25.65
N GLN A 191 7.69 5.64 26.10
CA GLN A 191 9.13 5.93 26.14
C GLN A 191 9.90 5.01 27.11
N ASN A 192 9.25 4.41 28.10
CA ASN A 192 9.87 3.51 29.07
C ASN A 192 9.83 2.05 28.62
N GLY A 193 9.04 1.70 27.61
CA GLY A 193 9.00 0.38 27.01
C GLY A 193 8.21 -0.69 27.75
N TYR A 194 7.93 -0.48 29.03
CA TYR A 194 7.27 -1.46 29.89
C TYR A 194 5.74 -1.46 29.75
N LYS A 195 5.17 -0.55 28.94
CA LYS A 195 3.73 -0.47 28.74
C LYS A 195 3.41 -0.26 27.26
N CYS A 196 2.74 -1.25 26.67
CA CYS A 196 2.14 -1.08 25.35
C CYS A 196 1.04 -0.02 25.45
N LEU A 197 1.17 1.03 24.66
CA LEU A 197 0.33 2.21 24.77
C LEU A 197 -1.07 1.88 24.22
N THR A 198 -2.05 2.12 25.07
CA THR A 198 -3.46 2.15 24.70
C THR A 198 -3.70 3.37 23.81
N CYS A 199 -4.07 3.22 22.53
CA CYS A 199 -4.21 4.35 21.61
C CYS A 199 -5.04 5.51 22.22
N VAL A 200 -4.41 6.69 22.29
CA VAL A 200 -4.97 7.91 22.90
C VAL A 200 -5.92 8.61 21.92
N ASN A 201 -7.00 7.93 21.50
CA ASN A 201 -8.13 8.58 20.84
C ASN A 201 -9.39 8.42 21.72
N LYS A 202 -9.54 9.35 22.67
CA LYS A 202 -10.63 9.42 23.66
C LYS A 202 -12.06 9.57 23.08
N ARG A 203 -12.27 9.49 21.76
CA ARG A 203 -13.60 9.69 21.14
C ARG A 203 -14.25 8.47 20.50
N ASN A 204 -13.54 7.36 20.27
CA ASN A 204 -14.11 6.22 19.52
C ASN A 204 -14.02 4.84 20.21
N GLN A 205 -13.53 4.74 21.46
CA GLN A 205 -13.54 3.51 22.29
C GLN A 205 -13.16 2.19 21.58
N THR A 206 -12.36 2.23 20.52
CA THR A 206 -11.92 1.06 19.78
C THR A 206 -10.41 1.12 19.70
N CYS A 207 -9.75 0.48 20.65
CA CYS A 207 -8.35 0.05 20.57
C CYS A 207 -8.07 -0.90 21.75
N ALA A 208 -8.00 -2.19 21.44
CA ALA A 208 -7.45 -3.26 22.26
C ALA A 208 -5.91 -3.14 22.37
N TYR A 209 -5.45 -1.97 22.80
CA TYR A 209 -4.13 -1.71 23.38
C TYR A 209 -2.89 -2.22 22.65
N GLY A 210 -2.64 -1.67 21.45
CA GLY A 210 -1.27 -1.54 20.92
C GLY A 210 -0.56 -2.85 20.57
N CYS A 211 -1.21 -4.01 20.68
CA CYS A 211 -0.69 -5.30 20.28
C CYS A 211 -0.98 -5.59 18.81
N GLU A 212 -0.18 -6.48 18.22
CA GLU A 212 -0.48 -7.10 16.93
C GLU A 212 -1.77 -7.94 17.01
N ASP A 213 -2.44 -8.09 15.87
CA ASP A 213 -3.64 -8.91 15.77
C ASP A 213 -3.39 -10.33 16.32
N GLY A 214 -4.26 -10.76 17.24
CA GLY A 214 -4.18 -12.07 17.89
C GLY A 214 -3.44 -12.11 19.21
N TRP A 215 -2.91 -10.98 19.67
CA TRP A 215 -2.25 -10.83 20.96
C TRP A 215 -2.94 -9.80 21.86
N PHE A 216 -2.88 -10.03 23.16
CA PHE A 216 -3.42 -9.13 24.18
C PHE A 216 -2.58 -9.18 25.47
N GLY A 217 -2.95 -8.35 26.44
CA GLY A 217 -2.26 -8.21 27.72
C GLY A 217 -1.40 -6.95 27.77
N GLU A 218 -0.86 -6.62 28.95
CA GLU A 218 -0.05 -5.40 29.13
C GLU A 218 1.26 -5.41 28.33
N LEU A 219 1.78 -6.62 28.08
CA LEU A 219 3.03 -6.89 27.34
C LEU A 219 2.80 -7.60 26.00
N CYS A 220 1.55 -7.81 25.57
CA CYS A 220 1.23 -8.55 24.35
C CYS A 220 1.71 -10.02 24.33
N ASP A 221 1.89 -10.64 25.50
CA ASP A 221 2.39 -12.02 25.62
C ASP A 221 1.28 -13.09 25.57
N ASP A 222 0.01 -12.68 25.66
CA ASP A 222 -1.13 -13.59 25.69
C ASP A 222 -1.79 -13.70 24.32
N LYS A 223 -2.04 -14.93 23.86
CA LYS A 223 -2.72 -15.18 22.58
C LYS A 223 -4.23 -15.20 22.74
N CYS A 224 -4.94 -14.47 21.88
CA CYS A 224 -6.41 -14.50 21.81
C CYS A 224 -6.95 -15.94 21.69
N SER A 225 -6.30 -16.78 20.88
CA SER A 225 -6.70 -18.18 20.65
C SER A 225 -6.50 -19.10 21.86
N ALA A 226 -5.64 -18.72 22.80
CA ALA A 226 -5.45 -19.45 24.06
C ALA A 226 -6.55 -19.13 25.07
N ALA A 227 -7.07 -17.90 25.05
CA ALA A 227 -8.16 -17.49 25.94
C ALA A 227 -9.55 -17.78 25.38
N VAL A 228 -9.75 -17.56 24.07
CA VAL A 228 -10.98 -17.87 23.35
C VAL A 228 -10.64 -18.74 22.14
N LEU A 229 -11.12 -19.99 22.15
CA LEU A 229 -10.79 -20.97 21.14
C LEU A 229 -11.18 -20.48 19.72
N ASN A 230 -10.24 -20.60 18.76
CA ASN A 230 -10.39 -20.13 17.37
C ASN A 230 -10.65 -18.63 17.21
N CYS A 231 -10.32 -17.83 18.22
CA CYS A 231 -10.29 -16.39 18.10
C CYS A 231 -8.96 -15.90 17.51
N VAL A 232 -9.02 -15.08 16.45
CA VAL A 232 -7.82 -14.49 15.80
C VAL A 232 -7.63 -13.02 16.16
N GLN A 233 -8.66 -12.32 16.62
CA GLN A 233 -8.54 -10.96 17.16
C GLN A 233 -9.48 -10.79 18.35
N CYS A 234 -8.99 -10.17 19.41
CA CYS A 234 -9.73 -9.95 20.65
C CYS A 234 -9.40 -8.60 21.28
N PHE A 235 -10.25 -8.13 22.19
CA PHE A 235 -10.02 -6.95 23.01
C PHE A 235 -10.32 -7.19 24.48
N LEU A 236 -9.69 -6.43 25.36
CA LEU A 236 -9.93 -6.56 26.80
C LEU A 236 -11.12 -5.68 27.24
N THR A 237 -12.09 -6.28 27.92
CA THR A 237 -13.13 -5.60 28.69
C THR A 237 -13.11 -6.16 30.10
N ASP A 238 -13.00 -5.30 31.11
CA ASP A 238 -12.92 -5.72 32.53
C ASP A 238 -11.88 -6.83 32.77
N ASN A 239 -10.71 -6.71 32.13
CA ASN A 239 -9.61 -7.70 32.15
C ASN A 239 -9.94 -9.08 31.57
N ALA A 240 -11.03 -9.23 30.82
CA ALA A 240 -11.37 -10.45 30.08
C ALA A 240 -11.25 -10.22 28.57
N PRO A 241 -10.64 -11.15 27.80
CA PRO A 241 -10.55 -11.05 26.35
C PRO A 241 -11.90 -11.39 25.71
N VAL A 242 -12.39 -10.47 24.91
CA VAL A 242 -13.62 -10.57 24.12
C VAL A 242 -13.23 -10.72 22.66
N CYS A 243 -13.65 -11.81 22.02
CA CYS A 243 -13.33 -12.05 20.61
C CYS A 243 -14.09 -11.10 19.68
N THR A 244 -13.43 -10.61 18.64
CA THR A 244 -14.03 -9.79 17.57
C THR A 244 -13.96 -10.46 16.21
N HIS A 245 -12.92 -11.27 15.98
CA HIS A 245 -12.78 -12.03 14.74
C HIS A 245 -12.35 -13.45 15.04
N CYS A 246 -13.05 -14.38 14.39
CA CYS A 246 -12.81 -15.81 14.48
C CYS A 246 -11.95 -16.27 13.30
N ALA A 247 -11.27 -17.40 13.48
CA ALA A 247 -10.54 -18.07 12.41
C ALA A 247 -11.48 -18.53 11.29
N ASP A 248 -10.92 -18.81 10.12
CA ASP A 248 -11.68 -19.34 8.98
C ASP A 248 -12.52 -20.55 9.37
N ARG A 249 -13.76 -20.60 8.87
CA ARG A 249 -14.81 -21.60 9.21
C ARG A 249 -15.39 -21.47 10.62
N TRP A 250 -15.24 -20.32 11.25
CA TRP A 250 -15.88 -20.00 12.51
C TRP A 250 -16.56 -18.63 12.40
N TYR A 251 -17.74 -18.49 12.98
CA TYR A 251 -18.45 -17.22 13.09
C TYR A 251 -18.53 -16.77 14.54
N LEU A 252 -18.64 -15.46 14.73
CA LEU A 252 -18.73 -14.86 16.06
C LEU A 252 -20.18 -14.96 16.56
N MET A 253 -20.37 -15.56 17.73
CA MET A 253 -21.62 -15.56 18.47
C MET A 253 -21.36 -15.02 19.87
N ASP A 254 -21.88 -13.81 20.13
CA ASP A 254 -21.55 -12.98 21.29
C ASP A 254 -20.05 -12.69 21.41
N THR A 255 -19.34 -13.52 22.17
CA THR A 255 -17.90 -13.38 22.46
C THR A 255 -17.11 -14.64 22.10
N ASN A 256 -17.80 -15.68 21.61
CA ASN A 256 -17.22 -16.98 21.30
C ASN A 256 -17.26 -17.27 19.80
N CYS A 257 -16.30 -18.06 19.36
CA CYS A 257 -16.27 -18.56 17.99
C CYS A 257 -16.99 -19.90 17.91
N ILE A 258 -17.98 -19.97 17.01
CA ILE A 258 -18.74 -21.19 16.74
C ILE A 258 -18.40 -21.69 15.35
N LYS A 259 -18.19 -23.01 15.23
CA LYS A 259 -17.83 -23.64 13.95
C LYS A 259 -18.99 -23.50 12.95
N CYS A 260 -18.66 -23.13 11.72
CA CYS A 260 -19.63 -23.11 10.63
C CYS A 260 -20.20 -24.52 10.36
N PRO A 261 -21.42 -24.59 9.79
CA PRO A 261 -22.03 -25.85 9.34
C PRO A 261 -21.11 -26.66 8.41
N GLU A 262 -21.36 -27.97 8.32
CA GLU A 262 -20.61 -28.79 7.37
C GLU A 262 -20.82 -28.31 5.93
N ASN A 263 -19.77 -28.45 5.13
CA ASN A 263 -19.69 -27.91 3.76
C ASN A 263 -19.82 -26.38 3.62
N CYS A 264 -19.81 -25.62 4.72
CA CYS A 264 -19.71 -24.16 4.69
C CYS A 264 -18.26 -23.69 4.94
N SER A 265 -17.81 -22.71 4.17
CA SER A 265 -16.50 -22.03 4.29
C SER A 265 -16.60 -20.75 5.11
N LEU A 266 -17.62 -19.94 4.85
CA LEU A 266 -17.87 -18.65 5.48
C LEU A 266 -19.34 -18.56 5.88
N CYS A 267 -19.62 -18.30 7.15
CA CYS A 267 -20.98 -18.21 7.67
C CYS A 267 -21.15 -17.00 8.60
N VAL A 268 -22.39 -16.53 8.71
CA VAL A 268 -22.80 -15.50 9.67
C VAL A 268 -23.48 -16.15 10.89
N SER A 269 -24.12 -17.29 10.67
CA SER A 269 -24.75 -18.08 11.72
C SER A 269 -24.75 -19.57 11.36
N SER A 270 -25.27 -20.42 12.26
CA SER A 270 -25.51 -21.83 11.98
C SER A 270 -26.56 -22.08 10.88
N GLU A 271 -27.40 -21.10 10.56
CA GLU A 271 -28.46 -21.21 9.56
C GLU A 271 -28.16 -20.46 8.25
N GLU A 272 -27.10 -19.65 8.25
CA GLU A 272 -26.75 -18.77 7.13
C GLU A 272 -25.27 -18.84 6.80
N CYS A 273 -24.99 -19.53 5.69
CA CYS A 273 -23.71 -19.66 5.03
C CYS A 273 -23.64 -18.70 3.84
N LEU A 274 -22.53 -17.99 3.71
CA LEU A 274 -22.24 -17.08 2.61
C LEU A 274 -21.48 -17.77 1.48
N GLU A 275 -20.63 -18.75 1.80
CA GLU A 275 -19.82 -19.48 0.83
C GLU A 275 -19.68 -20.96 1.20
N CYS A 276 -19.98 -21.85 0.25
CA CYS A 276 -19.78 -23.30 0.44
C CYS A 276 -18.30 -23.71 0.23
N LYS A 277 -17.89 -24.85 0.78
CA LYS A 277 -16.53 -25.43 0.65
C LYS A 277 -16.13 -25.70 -0.80
N ASN A 278 -17.09 -26.01 -1.65
CA ASN A 278 -16.93 -26.22 -3.08
C ASN A 278 -18.26 -25.91 -3.77
N THR A 279 -18.23 -25.82 -5.10
CA THR A 279 -19.40 -25.56 -5.94
C THR A 279 -20.27 -26.79 -6.15
N PHE A 280 -20.07 -27.89 -5.41
CA PHE A 280 -20.96 -29.07 -5.44
C PHE A 280 -22.14 -28.96 -4.48
N TYR A 281 -22.08 -28.01 -3.54
CA TYR A 281 -23.14 -27.77 -2.56
C TYR A 281 -23.73 -26.38 -2.72
N TYR A 282 -25.01 -26.25 -2.41
CA TYR A 282 -25.74 -24.99 -2.46
C TYR A 282 -26.79 -24.89 -1.34
N GLY A 283 -27.48 -23.76 -1.32
CA GLY A 283 -28.48 -23.43 -0.33
C GLY A 283 -27.89 -22.70 0.88
N LYS A 284 -28.77 -22.10 1.68
CA LYS A 284 -28.39 -21.24 2.81
C LYS A 284 -27.50 -21.91 3.87
N THR A 285 -27.46 -23.25 3.90
CA THR A 285 -26.62 -24.03 4.82
C THR A 285 -25.64 -24.97 4.11
N CYS A 286 -25.51 -24.88 2.78
CA CYS A 286 -24.67 -25.77 1.96
C CYS A 286 -24.94 -27.26 2.17
N ASN A 287 -26.18 -27.63 2.53
CA ASN A 287 -26.56 -29.03 2.75
C ASN A 287 -27.16 -29.69 1.49
N LEU A 288 -27.49 -28.91 0.46
CA LEU A 288 -28.06 -29.40 -0.78
C LEU A 288 -26.93 -29.65 -1.78
N THR A 289 -27.01 -30.75 -2.52
CA THR A 289 -26.05 -31.06 -3.58
C THR A 289 -26.58 -30.57 -4.93
N CYS A 290 -25.72 -29.95 -5.73
CA CYS A 290 -26.07 -29.51 -7.07
C CYS A 290 -26.66 -30.65 -7.91
N ASN A 291 -27.59 -30.29 -8.80
CA ASN A 291 -28.20 -31.25 -9.71
C ASN A 291 -27.10 -31.98 -10.50
N THR A 292 -27.19 -33.31 -10.59
CA THR A 292 -26.22 -34.11 -11.34
C THR A 292 -26.19 -33.80 -12.83
N ALA A 293 -27.25 -33.17 -13.35
CA ALA A 293 -27.33 -32.68 -14.71
C ALA A 293 -26.67 -31.30 -14.92
N CYS A 294 -26.18 -30.62 -13.87
CA CYS A 294 -25.27 -29.50 -14.07
C CYS A 294 -23.94 -30.03 -14.66
N ILE A 295 -23.37 -29.32 -15.63
CA ILE A 295 -22.03 -29.66 -16.14
C ILE A 295 -21.02 -29.59 -14.98
N ASN A 296 -20.15 -30.60 -14.87
CA ASN A 296 -19.23 -30.81 -13.74
C ASN A 296 -19.90 -30.93 -12.36
N LYS A 297 -21.23 -31.03 -12.30
CA LYS A 297 -22.03 -31.00 -11.07
C LYS A 297 -21.81 -29.72 -10.25
N THR A 298 -21.46 -28.61 -10.90
CA THR A 298 -21.20 -27.33 -10.23
C THR A 298 -22.39 -26.38 -10.35
N CYS A 299 -22.73 -25.73 -9.24
CA CYS A 299 -23.76 -24.71 -9.17
C CYS A 299 -23.38 -23.59 -8.19
N ASP A 300 -24.00 -22.42 -8.35
CA ASP A 300 -23.85 -21.32 -7.41
C ASP A 300 -24.58 -21.60 -6.09
N ILE A 301 -24.44 -20.69 -5.10
CA ILE A 301 -25.08 -20.87 -3.78
C ILE A 301 -26.62 -20.92 -3.83
N THR A 302 -27.23 -20.47 -4.93
CA THR A 302 -28.68 -20.54 -5.12
C THR A 302 -29.14 -21.84 -5.79
N GLY A 303 -28.21 -22.64 -6.32
CA GLY A 303 -28.49 -23.90 -7.01
C GLY A 303 -28.47 -23.80 -8.53
N ILE A 304 -28.10 -22.63 -9.08
CA ILE A 304 -28.07 -22.40 -10.53
C ILE A 304 -26.76 -22.96 -11.09
N CYS A 305 -26.85 -23.81 -12.12
CA CYS A 305 -25.67 -24.45 -12.72
C CYS A 305 -24.77 -23.41 -13.42
N GLU A 306 -23.51 -23.32 -13.01
CA GLU A 306 -22.57 -22.28 -13.48
C GLU A 306 -22.18 -22.45 -14.95
N HIS A 307 -22.14 -23.69 -15.42
CA HIS A 307 -21.72 -24.05 -16.78
C HIS A 307 -22.87 -24.52 -17.66
N GLY A 308 -24.11 -24.39 -17.18
CA GLY A 308 -25.30 -24.90 -17.87
C GLY A 308 -25.54 -26.40 -17.64
N CYS A 309 -26.40 -26.98 -18.48
CA CYS A 309 -26.90 -28.34 -18.35
C CYS A 309 -26.16 -29.33 -19.24
N ASP A 310 -25.95 -30.53 -18.71
CA ASP A 310 -25.61 -31.71 -19.48
C ASP A 310 -26.80 -32.12 -20.37
N ASN A 311 -26.54 -33.01 -21.31
CA ASN A 311 -27.48 -33.41 -22.36
C ASN A 311 -28.84 -33.86 -21.77
N SER A 312 -29.92 -33.57 -22.50
CA SER A 312 -31.32 -33.93 -22.21
C SER A 312 -31.99 -33.16 -21.06
N LYS A 313 -31.30 -32.20 -20.43
CA LYS A 313 -31.90 -31.29 -19.44
C LYS A 313 -31.72 -29.82 -19.84
N TYR A 314 -32.61 -28.96 -19.35
CA TYR A 314 -32.54 -27.51 -19.55
C TYR A 314 -33.11 -26.75 -18.35
N GLY A 315 -32.95 -25.43 -18.35
CA GLY A 315 -33.32 -24.56 -17.24
C GLY A 315 -32.09 -24.12 -16.44
N LYS A 316 -32.29 -23.19 -15.50
CA LYS A 316 -31.18 -22.65 -14.68
C LYS A 316 -30.63 -23.70 -13.70
N GLU A 317 -31.47 -24.61 -13.23
CA GLU A 317 -31.13 -25.68 -12.28
C GLU A 317 -31.07 -27.07 -12.94
N CYS A 318 -31.23 -27.13 -14.28
CA CYS A 318 -31.25 -28.38 -15.07
C CYS A 318 -32.27 -29.42 -14.59
N ASP A 319 -33.39 -28.94 -14.05
CA ASP A 319 -34.49 -29.73 -13.50
C ASP A 319 -35.47 -30.20 -14.60
N LYS A 320 -35.51 -29.51 -15.75
CA LYS A 320 -36.48 -29.75 -16.82
C LYS A 320 -35.93 -30.65 -17.90
N GLU A 321 -36.77 -31.55 -18.40
CA GLU A 321 -36.41 -32.51 -19.45
C GLU A 321 -36.63 -31.96 -20.84
N CYS A 322 -35.67 -32.19 -21.72
CA CYS A 322 -35.86 -31.96 -23.14
C CYS A 322 -37.00 -32.83 -23.69
N MET A 323 -37.61 -32.37 -24.78
CA MET A 323 -38.62 -33.14 -25.48
C MET A 323 -38.05 -34.48 -25.99
N LYS A 324 -38.92 -35.46 -26.23
CA LYS A 324 -38.50 -36.78 -26.71
C LYS A 324 -37.68 -36.66 -28.00
N HIS A 325 -36.65 -37.51 -28.10
CA HIS A 325 -35.71 -37.55 -29.22
C HIS A 325 -34.82 -36.31 -29.38
N CYS A 326 -34.72 -35.48 -28.34
CA CYS A 326 -33.82 -34.34 -28.29
C CYS A 326 -32.64 -34.60 -27.34
N LYS A 327 -31.42 -34.55 -27.88
CA LYS A 327 -30.16 -34.68 -27.12
C LYS A 327 -29.84 -33.42 -26.33
N THR A 328 -30.02 -32.22 -26.91
CA THR A 328 -29.77 -30.93 -26.23
C THR A 328 -30.85 -29.91 -26.58
N CYS A 329 -31.37 -29.17 -25.60
CA CYS A 329 -32.44 -28.20 -25.82
C CYS A 329 -32.20 -26.87 -25.10
N LEU A 330 -32.72 -25.80 -25.68
CA LEU A 330 -32.71 -24.47 -25.07
C LEU A 330 -33.93 -24.26 -24.15
N ASN A 331 -35.07 -24.82 -24.55
CA ASN A 331 -36.34 -24.81 -23.81
C ASN A 331 -37.21 -26.00 -24.25
N SER A 332 -38.44 -26.10 -23.73
CA SER A 332 -39.36 -27.24 -23.98
C SER A 332 -39.74 -27.46 -25.45
N THR A 333 -39.58 -26.47 -26.33
CA THR A 333 -40.00 -26.56 -27.74
C THR A 333 -38.86 -26.40 -28.74
N MET A 334 -37.65 -26.10 -28.24
CA MET A 334 -36.48 -25.80 -29.07
C MET A 334 -35.34 -26.76 -28.78
N CYS A 335 -35.25 -27.79 -29.62
CA CYS A 335 -34.10 -28.68 -29.66
C CYS A 335 -32.95 -28.09 -30.49
N LEU A 336 -31.73 -28.23 -30.00
CA LEU A 336 -30.48 -27.85 -30.66
C LEU A 336 -29.82 -29.05 -31.37
N GLU A 337 -29.98 -30.24 -30.81
CA GLU A 337 -29.48 -31.49 -31.40
C GLU A 337 -30.45 -32.64 -31.15
N CYS A 338 -30.91 -33.30 -32.22
CA CYS A 338 -31.80 -34.46 -32.12
C CYS A 338 -31.05 -35.79 -32.09
N GLU A 339 -31.73 -36.83 -31.62
CA GLU A 339 -31.32 -38.21 -31.81
C GLU A 339 -31.25 -38.58 -33.30
N ASP A 340 -30.45 -39.59 -33.62
CA ASP A 340 -30.23 -40.01 -34.99
C ASP A 340 -31.56 -40.46 -35.62
N GLY A 341 -31.87 -39.94 -36.81
CA GLY A 341 -33.14 -40.19 -37.49
C GLY A 341 -34.25 -39.17 -37.17
N TYR A 342 -33.95 -38.09 -36.45
CA TYR A 342 -34.87 -36.96 -36.21
C TYR A 342 -34.23 -35.63 -36.63
N PHE A 343 -35.03 -34.63 -37.04
CA PHE A 343 -34.54 -33.33 -37.49
C PHE A 343 -35.42 -32.14 -37.07
N GLY A 344 -34.84 -30.94 -37.13
CA GLY A 344 -35.52 -29.68 -36.83
C GLY A 344 -35.76 -29.45 -35.33
N LYS A 345 -36.28 -28.26 -35.00
CA LYS A 345 -36.42 -27.79 -33.61
C LYS A 345 -37.36 -28.63 -32.73
N SER A 346 -38.27 -29.39 -33.35
CA SER A 346 -39.21 -30.28 -32.66
C SER A 346 -38.82 -31.76 -32.76
N CYS A 347 -37.64 -32.08 -33.29
CA CYS A 347 -37.18 -33.45 -33.55
C CYS A 347 -38.26 -34.31 -34.19
N THR A 348 -38.63 -33.97 -35.42
CA THR A 348 -39.57 -34.78 -36.21
C THR A 348 -38.82 -35.91 -36.89
N MET A 349 -39.44 -37.09 -36.94
CA MET A 349 -38.82 -38.29 -37.52
C MET A 349 -38.52 -38.08 -39.01
N CYS A 350 -37.32 -38.46 -39.44
CA CYS A 350 -36.90 -38.42 -40.83
C CYS A 350 -37.81 -39.28 -41.71
N PRO A 351 -38.20 -38.80 -42.91
CA PRO A 351 -38.92 -39.62 -43.87
C PRO A 351 -38.10 -40.88 -44.23
N LYS A 352 -38.77 -42.03 -44.32
CA LYS A 352 -38.14 -43.34 -44.60
C LYS A 352 -37.33 -43.42 -45.91
N CYS A 353 -37.48 -42.44 -46.80
CA CYS A 353 -36.82 -42.38 -48.10
C CYS A 353 -35.55 -41.50 -48.09
N CYS A 354 -35.04 -41.11 -46.92
CA CYS A 354 -33.86 -40.26 -46.78
C CYS A 354 -32.75 -41.03 -46.02
N ASP A 355 -31.54 -41.13 -46.59
CA ASP A 355 -30.33 -41.68 -45.92
C ASP A 355 -29.72 -40.69 -44.90
N GLY A 356 -30.58 -39.97 -44.17
CA GLY A 356 -30.21 -38.94 -43.20
C GLY A 356 -30.83 -37.57 -43.49
N CYS A 357 -31.12 -36.82 -42.42
CA CYS A 357 -31.61 -35.44 -42.50
C CYS A 357 -30.51 -34.44 -42.10
N ILE A 358 -30.55 -33.23 -42.66
CA ILE A 358 -29.65 -32.15 -42.24
C ILE A 358 -30.26 -31.44 -41.02
N ARG A 359 -29.41 -31.03 -40.07
CA ARG A 359 -29.77 -30.50 -38.74
C ARG A 359 -30.98 -29.54 -38.72
N ASP A 360 -31.09 -28.65 -39.71
CA ASP A 360 -32.13 -27.60 -39.79
C ASP A 360 -33.11 -27.73 -40.97
N HIS A 361 -32.85 -28.67 -41.90
CA HIS A 361 -33.64 -28.88 -43.11
C HIS A 361 -33.76 -30.37 -43.37
N GLY A 362 -34.98 -30.89 -43.56
CA GLY A 362 -35.26 -32.32 -43.70
C GLY A 362 -34.34 -33.08 -44.66
N CYS A 363 -34.83 -33.45 -45.84
CA CYS A 363 -34.02 -34.21 -46.79
C CYS A 363 -33.14 -33.23 -47.62
N PRO A 364 -31.81 -33.44 -47.77
CA PRO A 364 -30.98 -32.64 -48.67
C PRO A 364 -31.61 -32.57 -50.07
N ILE A 365 -31.61 -31.39 -50.69
CA ILE A 365 -32.06 -31.25 -52.09
C ILE A 365 -31.07 -32.03 -52.97
N GLY A 366 -31.47 -33.24 -53.40
CA GLY A 366 -30.64 -34.16 -54.17
C GLY A 366 -30.69 -35.62 -53.70
N SER A 367 -31.17 -35.92 -52.49
CA SER A 367 -31.31 -37.30 -51.98
C SER A 367 -32.68 -37.92 -52.28
N ARG A 368 -33.31 -37.53 -53.40
CA ARG A 368 -34.46 -38.27 -53.95
C ARG A 368 -33.94 -39.23 -55.01
N SER A 369 -33.57 -40.45 -54.63
CA SER A 369 -33.35 -41.51 -55.62
C SER A 369 -34.66 -42.27 -55.84
N CYS A 370 -35.50 -41.73 -56.73
CA CYS A 370 -36.61 -42.49 -57.35
C CYS A 370 -36.15 -42.84 -58.76
N THR A 371 -35.70 -44.09 -59.00
CA THR A 371 -35.04 -44.43 -60.28
C THR A 371 -35.83 -45.27 -61.28
N SER A 372 -37.05 -45.78 -61.01
CA SER A 372 -37.86 -46.40 -62.08
C SER A 372 -39.32 -46.70 -61.75
N LEU A 373 -40.17 -46.68 -62.79
CA LEU A 373 -41.53 -47.22 -62.84
C LEU A 373 -41.52 -48.42 -63.80
N VAL A 374 -41.89 -49.62 -63.34
CA VAL A 374 -42.02 -50.81 -64.22
C VAL A 374 -43.50 -51.01 -64.55
N VAL A 375 -43.85 -50.99 -65.84
CA VAL A 375 -45.19 -51.32 -66.36
C VAL A 375 -45.15 -52.75 -66.91
N TYR A 376 -46.06 -53.61 -66.44
CA TYR A 376 -46.18 -54.99 -66.89
C TYR A 376 -47.13 -55.08 -68.11
N LEU A 377 -46.60 -55.51 -69.27
CA LEU A 377 -47.39 -55.97 -70.42
C LEU A 377 -46.84 -57.33 -70.89
N GLY A 378 -47.34 -58.42 -70.29
CA GLY A 378 -47.02 -59.78 -70.74
C GLY A 378 -45.54 -60.19 -70.60
N THR A 379 -45.07 -61.08 -71.48
CA THR A 379 -43.84 -61.88 -71.32
C THR A 379 -42.56 -61.26 -71.93
N GLN A 380 -42.44 -59.93 -72.03
CA GLN A 380 -41.17 -59.30 -72.44
C GLN A 380 -40.79 -58.10 -71.55
N PHE A 381 -39.48 -57.94 -71.32
CA PHE A 381 -38.87 -56.87 -70.55
C PHE A 381 -38.47 -55.70 -71.48
N SER A 382 -38.82 -54.48 -71.11
CA SER A 382 -38.15 -53.27 -71.59
C SER A 382 -37.99 -52.26 -70.45
N VAL A 383 -36.76 -51.74 -70.30
CA VAL A 383 -36.39 -50.69 -69.34
C VAL A 383 -36.20 -49.40 -70.13
N SER A 384 -36.94 -48.36 -69.81
CA SER A 384 -36.69 -47.01 -70.34
C SER A 384 -36.39 -46.04 -69.19
N SER A 385 -35.23 -45.41 -69.28
CA SER A 385 -34.77 -44.35 -68.38
C SER A 385 -35.50 -43.04 -68.70
N LEU A 386 -36.15 -42.43 -67.71
CA LEU A 386 -36.62 -41.04 -67.80
C LEU A 386 -35.63 -40.14 -67.05
N SER A 387 -35.15 -39.09 -67.71
CA SER A 387 -34.25 -38.11 -67.13
C SER A 387 -34.97 -37.17 -66.17
N SER A 388 -34.20 -36.75 -65.16
CA SER A 388 -34.50 -35.88 -64.04
C SER A 388 -35.02 -34.49 -64.41
N THR A 389 -36.33 -34.31 -64.62
CA THR A 389 -37.01 -33.01 -64.48
C THR A 389 -38.51 -33.23 -64.69
N GLU A 390 -39.25 -33.53 -63.61
CA GLU A 390 -40.69 -33.26 -63.42
C GLU A 390 -41.22 -34.12 -62.26
N CYS A 391 -41.15 -33.61 -61.04
CA CYS A 391 -42.02 -34.05 -59.94
C CYS A 391 -42.10 -32.97 -58.84
N PRO A 392 -42.83 -31.87 -59.09
CA PRO A 392 -43.28 -30.99 -58.02
C PRO A 392 -44.55 -31.61 -57.39
N TYR A 393 -44.61 -31.61 -56.05
CA TYR A 393 -45.79 -31.94 -55.24
C TYR A 393 -46.40 -33.35 -55.38
N LEU A 394 -46.01 -34.29 -54.51
CA LEU A 394 -46.94 -35.33 -54.07
C LEU A 394 -46.81 -35.60 -52.57
N ASN A 395 -47.92 -35.32 -51.89
CA ASN A 395 -48.16 -35.61 -50.48
C ASN A 395 -48.11 -37.11 -50.19
N SER A 396 -47.80 -37.40 -48.92
CA SER A 396 -48.06 -38.62 -48.16
C SER A 396 -48.89 -39.70 -48.86
N TYR A 397 -48.41 -40.95 -48.92
CA TYR A 397 -49.08 -42.14 -48.35
C TYR A 397 -48.30 -43.41 -48.75
N LEU A 398 -47.97 -44.22 -47.73
CA LEU A 398 -47.71 -45.66 -47.74
C LEU A 398 -46.50 -46.21 -48.54
N CYS A 399 -45.42 -46.56 -47.82
CA CYS A 399 -44.45 -47.59 -48.23
C CYS A 399 -44.31 -48.64 -47.11
N GLN A 400 -44.71 -49.89 -47.39
CA GLN A 400 -44.49 -51.08 -46.54
C GLN A 400 -43.42 -51.99 -47.18
N LYS A 401 -42.60 -52.66 -46.36
CA LYS A 401 -41.60 -53.67 -46.80
C LYS A 401 -42.29 -54.98 -47.20
N PRO A 402 -41.81 -55.74 -48.21
CA PRO A 402 -42.27 -57.10 -48.45
C PRO A 402 -41.58 -58.07 -47.47
N ASN A 403 -42.38 -58.85 -46.74
CA ASN A 403 -41.92 -60.04 -46.01
C ASN A 403 -41.67 -61.19 -47.01
N PRO A 404 -40.70 -62.09 -46.78
CA PRO A 404 -40.55 -63.29 -47.58
C PRO A 404 -41.62 -64.31 -47.14
N ALA A 405 -42.51 -64.73 -48.03
CA ALA A 405 -43.42 -65.85 -47.79
C ALA A 405 -42.97 -67.09 -48.58
N PRO A 406 -43.09 -68.31 -48.02
CA PRO A 406 -42.79 -69.54 -48.72
C PRO A 406 -43.91 -69.93 -49.68
N SER A 407 -43.52 -70.73 -50.67
CA SER A 407 -44.30 -71.28 -51.78
C SER A 407 -45.63 -71.93 -51.37
N SER A 408 -46.75 -71.36 -51.80
CA SER A 408 -47.91 -72.07 -52.38
C SER A 408 -49.08 -71.10 -52.65
N GLN A 409 -49.76 -71.32 -53.77
CA GLN A 409 -50.99 -70.65 -54.24
C GLN A 409 -50.82 -69.36 -55.06
N LEU A 410 -50.61 -69.55 -56.37
CA LEU A 410 -51.06 -68.61 -57.39
C LEU A 410 -52.53 -68.91 -57.73
N ARG A 411 -53.44 -67.98 -57.40
CA ARG A 411 -54.73 -67.84 -58.08
C ARG A 411 -54.81 -66.45 -58.69
N ALA A 412 -55.14 -66.42 -59.97
CA ALA A 412 -55.26 -65.24 -60.79
C ALA A 412 -56.34 -64.29 -60.28
N LEU A 413 -55.98 -63.02 -60.08
CA LEU A 413 -56.88 -61.89 -59.99
C LEU A 413 -56.29 -60.74 -60.84
N THR A 414 -57.21 -60.02 -61.49
CA THR A 414 -57.11 -58.90 -62.44
C THR A 414 -56.03 -57.83 -62.18
N PRO A 415 -55.49 -57.14 -63.21
CA PRO A 415 -54.34 -56.24 -63.04
C PRO A 415 -54.77 -54.81 -62.71
N THR A 416 -54.91 -54.48 -61.43
CA THR A 416 -54.74 -53.10 -60.92
C THR A 416 -54.34 -53.15 -59.45
N HIS A 417 -53.22 -53.81 -59.13
CA HIS A 417 -52.54 -53.64 -57.85
C HIS A 417 -51.08 -53.27 -58.12
N TYR A 418 -50.73 -52.05 -57.71
CA TYR A 418 -49.36 -51.56 -57.68
C TYR A 418 -48.60 -52.30 -56.58
N LEU A 419 -47.62 -53.12 -56.95
CA LEU A 419 -46.62 -53.66 -56.02
C LEU A 419 -45.38 -52.78 -56.09
N ARG A 420 -45.16 -51.94 -55.06
CA ARG A 420 -43.89 -51.22 -54.88
C ARG A 420 -42.93 -52.11 -54.10
N VAL A 421 -41.83 -52.50 -54.73
CA VAL A 421 -40.74 -53.23 -54.10
C VAL A 421 -39.59 -52.27 -53.81
N CYS A 422 -39.20 -52.15 -52.55
CA CYS A 422 -37.98 -51.43 -52.15
C CYS A 422 -36.80 -52.42 -52.19
N SER A 423 -35.75 -52.11 -52.95
CA SER A 423 -34.45 -52.80 -52.85
C SER A 423 -33.38 -51.81 -52.38
N ASN A 424 -32.58 -52.23 -51.40
CA ASN A 424 -31.33 -51.59 -51.05
C ASN A 424 -30.30 -51.95 -52.13
N ASN A 425 -29.84 -50.98 -52.91
CA ASN A 425 -28.52 -51.11 -53.55
C ASN A 425 -27.50 -50.41 -52.66
N SER A 426 -27.02 -51.16 -51.67
CA SER A 426 -25.61 -51.13 -51.36
C SER A 426 -24.90 -51.97 -52.43
N GLN A 427 -23.77 -51.48 -52.93
CA GLN A 427 -22.95 -51.99 -54.06
C GLN A 427 -23.46 -51.54 -55.44
N ARG A 428 -22.70 -50.78 -56.24
CA ARG A 428 -21.24 -50.64 -56.40
C ARG A 428 -20.84 -49.18 -56.55
#